data_AF-A0A5J4RPN8-F1
#
_entry.id   AF-A0A5J4RPN8-F1
#
_cell.length_a   1.000
_cell.length_b   1.000
_cell.length_c   1.000
_cell.angle_alpha   90.00
_cell.angle_beta   90.00
_cell.angle_gamma   90.00
#
_symmetry.space_group_name_H-M   'P 1'
#
loop_
_entity.id
_entity.type
_entity.pdbx_description
1 polymer ?
#
loop_
_entity_poly.entity_id
_entity_poly.type
_entity_poly.pdbx_seq_one_letter_code
_entity_poly.pdbx_strand_id
1 'polypeptide(L)' 'MDIFSKTDPFVVFKAGEESQQTTVAKSALDYDYLNEEYELIYDPTKMSGKHEIAVEVYDQDTFTKNDIIGLVNIDV' A
#
# COMPACT_ATOMS: atom_id res chain seq x y z
N MET A 1 15.18 -11.45 -7.66
CA MET A 1 14.33 -11.16 -8.83
C MET A 1 13.83 -12.48 -9.37
N ASP A 2 12.63 -12.86 -8.97
CA ASP A 2 11.98 -14.08 -9.46
C ASP A 2 11.61 -13.89 -10.94
N ILE A 3 12.40 -14.56 -11.77
CA ILE A 3 12.38 -14.51 -13.23
C ILE A 3 11.24 -15.39 -13.73
N PHE A 4 10.02 -14.86 -13.73
CA PHE A 4 8.76 -15.45 -14.25
C PHE A 4 7.84 -16.12 -13.22
N SER A 5 6.92 -15.34 -12.62
CA SER A 5 5.57 -15.18 -13.22
C SER A 5 4.47 -14.74 -12.24
N LYS A 6 4.77 -14.54 -10.95
CA LYS A 6 3.71 -14.31 -9.94
C LYS A 6 4.19 -13.33 -8.88
N THR A 7 3.72 -12.09 -9.00
CA THR A 7 3.79 -11.04 -7.97
C THR A 7 2.66 -11.29 -6.97
N ASP A 8 2.90 -10.94 -5.71
CA ASP A 8 1.91 -11.00 -4.64
C ASP A 8 1.58 -9.57 -4.16
N PRO A 9 0.90 -8.73 -4.98
CA PRO A 9 0.77 -7.32 -4.66
C PRO A 9 -0.14 -7.07 -3.45
N PHE A 10 0.19 -6.02 -2.70
CA PHE A 10 -0.68 -5.40 -1.72
C PHE A 10 -0.46 -3.90 -1.67
N VAL A 11 -1.45 -3.16 -1.20
CA VAL A 11 -1.44 -1.70 -1.10
C VAL A 11 -1.39 -1.27 0.36
N VAL A 12 -0.55 -0.30 0.67
CA VAL A 12 -0.46 0.34 1.98
C VAL A 12 -0.88 1.79 1.84
N PHE A 13 -1.88 2.18 2.62
CA PHE A 13 -2.29 3.57 2.81
C PHE A 13 -1.57 4.12 4.03
N LYS A 14 -0.98 5.31 3.93
CA LYS A 14 -0.28 5.96 5.04
C LYS A 14 -0.71 7.42 5.19
N ALA A 15 -1.06 7.78 6.41
CA ALA A 15 -1.40 9.14 6.83
C ALA A 15 -0.52 9.51 8.05
N GLY A 16 0.66 10.07 7.79
CA GLY A 16 1.65 10.34 8.84
C GLY A 16 2.17 9.04 9.48
N GLU A 17 1.82 8.81 10.74
CA GLU A 17 2.19 7.60 11.50
C GLU A 17 1.15 6.47 11.38
N GLU A 18 -0.07 6.79 10.95
CA GLU A 18 -1.13 5.80 10.77
C GLU A 18 -0.97 5.11 9.42
N SER A 19 -1.19 3.79 9.39
CA SER A 19 -1.17 3.03 8.15
C SER A 19 -2.16 1.87 8.18
N GLN A 20 -2.71 1.55 7.02
CA GLN A 20 -3.56 0.38 6.79
C GLN A 20 -3.09 -0.34 5.54
N GLN A 21 -3.29 -1.65 5.51
CA GLN A 21 -2.84 -2.51 4.42
C GLN A 21 -4.01 -3.35 3.89
N THR A 22 -4.08 -3.49 2.56
CA THR A 22 -5.03 -4.38 1.88
C THR A 22 -4.74 -5.86 2.16
N THR A 23 -5.65 -6.74 1.76
CA THR A 23 -5.27 -8.14 1.57
C THR A 23 -4.13 -8.28 0.54
N VAL A 24 -3.43 -9.41 0.56
CA VAL A 24 -2.39 -9.73 -0.43
C VAL A 24 -3.02 -10.50 -1.58
N ALA A 25 -2.89 -9.97 -2.79
CA ALA A 25 -3.37 -10.60 -4.00
C ALA A 25 -2.37 -11.66 -4.45
N LYS A 26 -2.61 -12.92 -4.10
CA LYS A 26 -1.63 -13.98 -4.37
C LYS A 26 -1.51 -14.28 -5.85
N SER A 27 -0.28 -14.24 -6.36
CA SER A 27 0.10 -14.66 -7.70
C SER A 27 -0.67 -13.94 -8.80
N ALA A 28 -0.82 -12.62 -8.63
CA ALA A 28 -1.56 -11.75 -9.52
C ALA A 28 -0.69 -10.56 -9.95
N LEU A 29 -0.74 -10.19 -11.22
CA LEU A 29 -0.08 -8.99 -11.75
C LEU A 29 -1.04 -7.79 -11.85
N ASP A 30 -2.33 -8.08 -11.92
CA ASP A 30 -3.43 -7.12 -12.00
C ASP A 30 -4.55 -7.64 -11.10
N TYR A 31 -4.98 -6.82 -10.14
CA TYR A 31 -5.92 -7.23 -9.10
C TYR A 31 -6.74 -6.05 -8.60
N ASP A 32 -8.05 -6.25 -8.55
CA ASP A 32 -9.00 -5.28 -8.00
C ASP A 32 -9.31 -5.63 -6.53
N TYR A 33 -8.92 -4.74 -5.61
CA TYR A 33 -9.24 -4.85 -4.18
C TYR A 33 -10.67 -4.40 -3.89
N LEU A 34 -11.64 -5.16 -4.37
CA LEU A 34 -13.07 -4.86 -4.21
C LEU A 34 -13.59 -5.34 -2.85
N ASN A 35 -14.52 -4.57 -2.27
CA ASN A 35 -15.19 -4.87 -1.00
C ASN A 35 -14.26 -4.86 0.22
N GLU A 36 -13.13 -4.15 0.13
CA GLU A 36 -12.26 -3.84 1.25
C GLU A 36 -12.37 -2.35 1.56
N GLU A 37 -12.60 -2.01 2.82
CA GLU A 37 -12.68 -0.63 3.30
C GLU A 37 -11.70 -0.43 4.44
N TYR A 38 -10.98 0.69 4.41
CA TYR A 38 -9.93 1.01 5.37
C TYR A 38 -10.16 2.41 5.92
N GLU A 39 -10.19 2.51 7.25
CA GLU A 39 -10.28 3.79 7.95
C GLU A 39 -8.87 4.21 8.40
N LEU A 40 -8.45 5.41 7.97
CA LEU A 40 -7.26 6.07 8.48
C LEU A 40 -7.68 7.36 9.18
N ILE A 41 -7.17 7.54 10.39
CA ILE A 41 -7.42 8.76 11.16
C ILE A 41 -6.43 9.82 10.70
N TYR A 42 -6.96 10.89 10.12
CA TYR A 42 -6.19 12.08 9.82
C TYR A 42 -6.01 12.92 11.10
N ASP A 43 -4.75 13.08 11.54
CA ASP A 43 -4.38 13.99 12.62
C ASP A 43 -3.53 15.15 12.06
N PRO A 44 -4.11 16.37 11.93
CA PRO A 44 -3.41 17.53 11.41
C PRO A 44 -2.15 17.89 12.20
N THR A 45 -2.11 17.58 13.50
CA THR A 45 -0.98 17.90 14.36
C THR A 45 0.22 16.99 14.08
N LYS A 46 -0.04 15.71 13.81
CA LYS A 46 1.00 14.73 13.46
C LYS A 46 1.44 14.87 12.00
N MET A 47 0.53 15.28 11.12
CA MET A 47 0.80 15.41 9.69
C MET A 47 1.33 16.79 9.28
N SER A 48 1.67 17.64 10.26
CA SER A 48 2.17 19.01 10.03
C SER A 48 1.27 19.83 9.11
N GLY A 49 -0.05 19.60 9.18
CA GLY A 49 -1.05 20.24 8.32
C GLY A 49 -1.06 19.77 6.86
N LYS A 50 -0.27 18.76 6.47
CA LYS A 50 -0.33 18.17 5.13
C LYS A 50 -1.56 17.30 5.01
N HIS A 51 -2.41 17.59 4.04
CA HIS A 51 -3.62 16.82 3.79
C HIS A 51 -3.36 15.71 2.76
N GLU A 52 -2.23 15.01 2.88
CA GLU A 52 -1.79 14.02 1.90
C GLU A 52 -1.84 12.61 2.49
N ILE A 53 -2.39 11.66 1.74
CA ILE A 53 -2.28 10.23 1.99
C ILE A 53 -1.30 9.63 0.98
N ALA A 54 -0.30 8.91 1.46
CA ALA A 54 0.58 8.13 0.61
C ALA A 54 -0.06 6.75 0.34
N VAL A 55 -0.10 6.36 -0.93
CA VAL A 55 -0.55 5.05 -1.38
C VAL A 55 0.64 4.35 -2.01
N GLU A 56 1.06 3.26 -1.40
CA GLU A 56 2.24 2.50 -1.78
C GLU A 56 1.85 1.09 -2.19
N VAL A 57 2.35 0.62 -3.33
CA VAL A 57 2.11 -0.73 -3.82
C VAL A 57 3.39 -1.53 -3.66
N TYR A 58 3.29 -2.71 -3.06
CA TYR A 58 4.40 -3.59 -2.77
C TYR A 58 4.18 -4.98 -3.37
N ASP A 59 5.26 -5.66 -3.73
CA ASP A 59 5.31 -7.10 -3.97
C ASP A 59 5.68 -7.82 -2.67
N GLN A 60 4.85 -8.74 -2.19
CA GLN A 60 5.17 -9.52 -1.00
C GLN A 60 6.18 -10.62 -1.33
N ASP A 61 7.35 -10.55 -0.70
CA ASP A 61 8.36 -11.61 -0.77
C ASP A 61 8.30 -12.51 0.46
N THR A 62 8.42 -13.83 0.26
CA THR A 62 8.38 -14.79 1.38
C THR A 62 9.69 -14.81 2.19
N PHE A 63 10.83 -14.59 1.53
CA PHE A 63 12.17 -14.77 2.14
C PHE A 63 13.02 -13.50 2.16
N THR A 64 12.61 -12.48 1.43
CA THR A 64 13.29 -11.19 1.31
C THR A 64 12.38 -10.07 1.81
N LYS A 65 12.90 -8.83 1.81
CA LYS A 65 12.05 -7.66 2.07
C LYS A 65 11.15 -7.45 0.88
N ASN A 66 9.91 -7.05 1.13
CA ASN A 66 8.97 -6.68 0.09
C ASN A 66 9.55 -5.59 -0.82
N ASP A 67 9.39 -5.78 -2.12
CA ASP A 67 9.86 -4.83 -3.14
C ASP A 67 8.78 -3.76 -3.37
N ILE A 68 9.19 -2.50 -3.47
CA ILE A 68 8.28 -1.41 -3.81
C ILE A 68 8.01 -1.41 -5.31
N ILE A 69 6.73 -1.48 -5.70
CA ILE A 69 6.29 -1.42 -7.09
C ILE A 69 6.02 0.03 -7.49
N GLY A 70 5.35 0.80 -6.63
CA GLY A 70 5.00 2.19 -6.90
C GLY A 70 4.51 2.95 -5.68
N LEU A 71 4.53 4.29 -5.78
CA LEU A 71 4.06 5.21 -4.75
C LEU A 71 3.37 6.40 -5.40
N VAL A 72 2.26 6.84 -4.82
CA VAL A 72 1.59 8.10 -5.14
C VAL A 72 1.15 8.80 -3.86
N ASN A 73 1.23 10.12 -3.83
CA ASN A 73 0.64 10.94 -2.77
C ASN A 73 -0.64 11.59 -3.30
N ILE A 74 -1.71 11.51 -2.54
CA ILE A 74 -3.03 12.02 -2.89
C ILE A 74 -3.43 13.04 -1.84
N ASP A 75 -3.75 14.26 -2.28
CA ASP A 75 -4.36 15.30 -1.43
C ASP A 75 -5.84 14.93 -1.19
N VAL A 76 -6.28 14.94 0.06
CA VAL A 76 -7.64 14.53 0.48
C VAL A 76 -8.49 15.69 0.98
#